data_AF-B1HTL8-F1
#
_entry.id   AF-B1HTL8-F1
#
_cell.length_a   1.000
_cell.length_b   1.000
_cell.length_c   1.000
_cell.angle_alpha   90.00
_cell.angle_beta   90.00
_cell.angle_gamma   90.00
#
_symmetry.space_group_name_H-M   'P 1'
#
loop_
_entity.id
_entity.type
_entity.pdbx_description
1 polymer ?
#
loop_
_entity_poly.entity_id
_entity_poly.type
_entity_poly.pdbx_seq_one_letter_code
_entity_poly.pdbx_strand_id
1 'polypeptide(L)'
;MDITQIIQHPILVLVPKPIYYMFAAYFLFKMLDFTTGLLKTWKGVVNYKSAIMRDGIIRWISELVAIVFVFALDMMFGLEFYLTGFTLALFLYKEGGSIAENLQMLGVDMPGIVDETIEKFNKKEGDRK
;
A
#
# COMPACT_ATOMS: atom_id res chain seq x y z
N MET A 1 4.65 -1.27 26.50
CA MET A 1 4.95 -2.54 25.81
C MET A 1 6.12 -2.27 24.90
N ASP A 2 7.26 -2.89 25.16
CA ASP A 2 8.50 -2.63 24.42
C ASP A 2 8.43 -3.29 23.03
N ILE A 3 8.88 -2.62 21.96
CA ILE A 3 8.79 -3.16 20.58
C ILE A 3 9.54 -4.49 20.49
N THR A 4 10.61 -4.63 21.26
CA THR A 4 11.40 -5.85 21.42
C THR A 4 10.55 -7.03 21.91
N GLN A 5 9.56 -6.82 22.78
CA GLN A 5 8.70 -7.89 23.30
C GLN A 5 7.65 -8.36 22.29
N ILE A 6 7.15 -7.48 21.41
CA ILE A 6 6.22 -7.85 20.33
C ILE A 6 6.92 -8.78 19.33
N ILE A 7 8.19 -8.49 19.01
CA ILE A 7 8.96 -9.25 18.03
C ILE A 7 9.31 -10.67 18.52
N GLN A 8 9.32 -10.93 19.83
CA GLN A 8 9.64 -12.24 20.39
C GLN A 8 8.48 -13.27 20.33
N HIS A 9 7.34 -12.92 19.71
CA HIS A 9 6.26 -13.89 19.53
C HIS A 9 6.70 -15.04 18.61
N PRO A 10 6.41 -16.32 18.92
CA PRO A 10 6.93 -17.50 18.19
C PRO A 10 6.76 -17.47 16.66
N ILE A 11 5.67 -16.85 16.18
CA ILE A 11 5.35 -16.72 14.76
C ILE A 11 6.16 -15.58 14.11
N LEU A 12 6.45 -14.52 14.86
CA LEU A 12 7.17 -13.33 14.37
C LEU A 12 8.69 -13.54 14.33
N VAL A 13 9.22 -14.47 15.13
CA VAL A 13 10.64 -14.88 15.07
C VAL A 13 10.97 -15.61 13.76
N LEU A 14 9.98 -16.25 13.13
CA LEU A 14 10.11 -16.95 11.85
C LEU A 14 10.23 -16.00 10.65
N VAL A 15 9.79 -14.75 10.81
CA VAL A 15 9.75 -13.78 9.71
C VAL A 15 11.06 -12.97 9.67
N PRO A 16 11.77 -12.92 8.53
CA PRO A 16 12.97 -12.11 8.40
C PRO A 16 12.69 -10.63 8.70
N LYS A 17 13.64 -9.97 9.38
CA LYS A 17 13.55 -8.52 9.70
C LYS A 17 13.18 -7.64 8.49
N PRO A 18 13.70 -7.86 7.27
CA PRO A 18 13.29 -7.07 6.11
C PRO A 18 11.79 -7.13 5.84
N ILE A 19 11.19 -8.32 5.90
CA ILE A 19 9.76 -8.52 5.67
C ILE A 19 8.94 -7.80 6.74
N TYR A 20 9.37 -7.83 8.00
CA TYR A 20 8.73 -7.06 9.06
C TYR A 20 8.71 -5.55 8.77
N TYR A 21 9.83 -4.98 8.33
CA TYR A 21 9.89 -3.57 7.94
C TYR A 21 9.01 -3.26 6.73
N MET A 22 8.90 -4.18 5.77
CA MET A 22 8.01 -4.01 4.62
C MET A 22 6.53 -4.02 5.04
N PHE A 23 6.13 -4.88 5.97
CA PHE A 23 4.79 -4.83 6.55
C PHE A 23 4.53 -3.50 7.26
N ALA A 24 5.47 -3.04 8.08
CA ALA A 24 5.35 -1.76 8.78
C ALA A 24 5.21 -0.59 7.79
N ALA A 25 6.03 -0.58 6.73
CA ALA A 25 5.95 0.40 5.66
C ALA A 25 4.61 0.32 4.91
N TYR A 26 4.11 -0.89 4.63
CA TYR A 26 2.83 -1.10 3.94
C TYR A 26 1.66 -0.51 4.74
N PHE A 27 1.59 -0.78 6.04
CA PHE A 27 0.56 -0.19 6.90
C PHE A 27 0.71 1.32 7.01
N LEU A 28 1.94 1.85 7.09
CA LEU A 28 2.18 3.29 7.08
C LEU A 28 1.66 3.93 5.79
N PHE A 29 1.95 3.34 4.64
CA PHE A 29 1.48 3.82 3.33
C PHE A 29 -0.04 3.78 3.23
N LYS A 30 -0.70 2.70 3.68
CA LYS A 30 -2.17 2.65 3.76
C LYS A 30 -2.76 3.78 4.60
N MET A 31 -2.15 4.08 5.74
CA MET A 31 -2.60 5.19 6.60
C MET A 31 -2.38 6.55 5.93
N LEU A 32 -1.27 6.73 5.22
CA LEU A 32 -1.00 7.96 4.46
C LEU A 32 -1.96 8.11 3.27
N ASP A 33 -2.23 7.04 2.53
CA ASP A 33 -3.19 7.05 1.43
C ASP A 33 -4.59 7.41 1.92
N PHE A 34 -5.04 6.75 3.00
CA PHE A 34 -6.33 7.04 3.61
C PHE A 34 -6.43 8.48 4.11
N THR A 35 -5.41 8.98 4.81
CA THR A 35 -5.42 10.35 5.34
C THR A 35 -5.37 11.39 4.22
N THR A 36 -4.49 11.24 3.22
CA THR A 36 -4.44 12.14 2.05
C THR A 36 -5.73 12.10 1.23
N GLY A 37 -6.34 10.92 1.10
CA GLY A 37 -7.64 10.71 0.48
C GLY A 37 -8.82 11.35 1.24
N LEU A 38 -8.73 11.48 2.56
CA LEU A 38 -9.70 12.25 3.36
C LEU A 38 -9.42 13.76 3.28
N LEU A 39 -8.15 14.17 3.32
CA LEU A 39 -7.75 15.58 3.26
C LEU A 39 -8.25 16.26 1.97
N LYS A 40 -8.21 15.58 0.82
CA LYS A 40 -8.78 16.14 -0.44
C LYS A 40 -10.28 16.38 -0.35
N THR A 41 -11.01 15.54 0.39
CA THR A 41 -12.45 15.75 0.60
C THR A 41 -12.72 16.86 1.60
N TRP A 42 -11.90 16.97 2.64
CA TRP A 42 -12.04 18.00 3.65
C TRP A 42 -11.70 19.40 3.12
N LYS A 43 -10.69 19.52 2.25
CA LYS A 43 -10.37 20.77 1.53
C LYS A 43 -11.34 21.11 0.40
N GLY A 44 -12.36 20.29 0.14
CA GLY A 44 -13.34 20.53 -0.91
C GLY A 44 -12.81 20.34 -2.34
N VAL A 45 -11.64 19.72 -2.51
CA VAL A 45 -11.08 19.40 -3.84
C VAL A 45 -11.97 18.37 -4.54
N VAL A 46 -12.47 17.39 -3.78
CA VAL A 46 -13.35 16.33 -4.27
C VAL A 46 -14.51 16.13 -3.30
N ASN A 47 -15.72 15.89 -3.81
CA ASN A 47 -16.85 15.55 -2.95
C ASN A 47 -16.65 14.20 -2.27
N TYR A 48 -16.94 14.14 -0.97
CA TYR A 48 -16.94 12.88 -0.22
C TYR A 48 -17.99 11.91 -0.78
N LYS A 49 -17.58 10.68 -1.05
CA LYS A 49 -18.45 9.59 -1.51
C LYS A 49 -18.18 8.33 -0.70
N SER A 50 -19.18 7.89 0.06
CA SER A 50 -19.08 6.66 0.86
C SER A 50 -18.74 5.41 0.03
N ALA A 51 -19.17 5.36 -1.23
CA ALA A 51 -18.85 4.25 -2.13
C ALA A 51 -17.33 4.14 -2.37
N ILE A 52 -16.65 5.27 -2.59
CA ILE A 52 -15.19 5.29 -2.82
C ILE A 52 -14.45 4.79 -1.57
N MET A 53 -14.88 5.23 -0.38
CA MET A 53 -14.26 4.79 0.88
C MET A 53 -14.47 3.28 1.11
N ARG A 54 -15.68 2.78 0.87
CA ARG A 54 -15.99 1.35 0.96
C ARG A 54 -15.12 0.54 -0.02
N ASP A 55 -15.01 0.98 -1.26
CA ASP A 55 -14.24 0.27 -2.28
C ASP A 55 -12.74 0.27 -1.94
N GLY A 56 -12.22 1.33 -1.32
CA GLY A 56 -10.88 1.39 -0.75
C GLY A 56 -10.64 0.39 0.38
N ILE A 57 -11.60 0.26 1.31
CA ILE A 57 -11.53 -0.73 2.40
C ILE A 57 -11.60 -2.16 1.85
N ILE A 58 -12.51 -2.44 0.91
CA ILE A 58 -12.60 -3.76 0.26
C ILE A 58 -11.27 -4.12 -0.40
N ARG A 59 -10.68 -3.17 -1.14
CA ARG A 59 -9.37 -3.35 -1.77
C ARG A 59 -8.27 -3.65 -0.75
N TRP A 60 -8.24 -2.94 0.38
CA TRP A 60 -7.30 -3.22 1.46
C TRP A 60 -7.48 -4.64 2.03
N ILE A 61 -8.71 -5.07 2.28
CA ILE A 61 -8.99 -6.44 2.74
C ILE A 61 -8.52 -7.48 1.71
N SER A 62 -8.78 -7.26 0.41
CA SER A 62 -8.32 -8.16 -0.65
C SER A 62 -6.79 -8.28 -0.71
N GLU A 63 -6.08 -7.17 -0.50
CA GLU A 63 -4.61 -7.18 -0.42
C GLU A 63 -4.12 -7.96 0.80
N LEU A 64 -4.74 -7.78 1.97
CA LEU A 64 -4.38 -8.55 3.16
C LEU A 64 -4.60 -10.05 2.93
N VAL A 65 -5.70 -10.45 2.28
CA VAL A 65 -5.94 -11.84 1.89
C VAL A 65 -4.85 -12.34 0.93
N ALA A 66 -4.46 -11.53 -0.05
CA ALA A 66 -3.39 -11.88 -0.98
C ALA A 66 -2.04 -12.04 -0.28
N ILE A 67 -1.70 -11.17 0.68
CA ILE A 67 -0.45 -11.27 1.46
C ILE A 67 -0.45 -12.56 2.29
N VAL A 68 -1.54 -12.86 3.00
CA VAL A 68 -1.66 -14.11 3.78
C VAL A 68 -1.52 -15.34 2.88
N PHE A 69 -2.10 -15.28 1.68
CA PHE A 69 -2.01 -16.37 0.70
C PHE A 69 -0.57 -16.60 0.23
N VAL A 70 0.16 -15.56 -0.19
CA VAL A 70 1.56 -15.73 -0.65
C VAL A 70 2.50 -16.11 0.50
N PHE A 71 2.21 -15.64 1.72
CA PHE A 71 2.93 -16.05 2.92
C PHE A 71 2.79 -17.55 3.18
N ALA A 72 1.58 -18.09 3.04
CA ALA A 72 1.35 -19.53 3.12
C ALA A 72 2.11 -20.29 2.03
N LEU A 73 2.15 -19.78 0.79
CA LEU A 73 2.93 -20.38 -0.29
C LEU A 73 4.43 -20.38 0.02
N ASP A 74 4.99 -19.27 0.52
CA ASP A 74 6.40 -19.21 0.90
C ASP A 74 6.76 -20.26 1.95
N MET A 75 5.89 -20.48 2.95
CA MET A 75 6.07 -21.51 3.97
C MET A 75 5.93 -22.93 3.41
N MET A 76 4.94 -23.17 2.55
CA MET A 76 4.69 -24.49 1.96
C MET A 76 5.82 -24.93 1.03
N PHE A 77 6.40 -24.01 0.28
CA PHE A 77 7.44 -24.29 -0.71
C PHE A 77 8.86 -23.94 -0.25
N GLY A 78 9.03 -23.43 0.97
CA GLY A 78 10.33 -23.07 1.53
C GLY A 78 11.03 -21.93 0.78
N LEU A 79 10.26 -20.95 0.26
CA LEU A 79 10.76 -19.89 -0.62
C LEU A 79 11.35 -18.70 0.15
N GLU A 80 11.77 -18.86 1.40
CA GLU A 80 12.44 -17.83 2.21
C GLU A 80 11.76 -16.43 2.18
N PHE A 81 10.43 -16.39 2.06
CA PHE A 81 9.62 -15.16 1.97
C PHE A 81 9.82 -14.30 0.71
N TYR A 82 10.38 -14.85 -0.37
CA TYR A 82 10.55 -14.13 -1.63
C TYR A 82 9.22 -13.69 -2.24
N LEU A 83 8.17 -14.52 -2.23
CA LEU A 83 6.87 -14.13 -2.80
C LEU A 83 6.21 -13.04 -1.95
N THR A 84 6.22 -13.19 -0.63
CA THR A 84 5.70 -12.20 0.32
C THR A 84 6.41 -10.86 0.15
N GLY A 85 7.74 -10.86 0.09
CA GLY A 85 8.52 -9.65 -0.15
C GLY A 85 8.16 -8.98 -1.48
N PHE A 86 8.06 -9.77 -2.55
CA PHE A 86 7.68 -9.24 -3.86
C PHE A 86 6.27 -8.65 -3.88
N THR A 87 5.28 -9.36 -3.31
CA THR A 87 3.90 -8.87 -3.20
C THR A 87 3.80 -7.60 -2.37
N LEU A 88 4.49 -7.52 -1.23
CA LEU A 88 4.55 -6.31 -0.41
C LEU A 88 5.18 -5.14 -1.17
N ALA A 89 6.25 -5.37 -1.92
CA ALA A 89 6.89 -4.33 -2.74
C ALA A 89 5.94 -3.79 -3.81
N LEU A 90 5.19 -4.66 -4.49
CA LEU A 90 4.19 -4.25 -5.48
C LEU A 90 3.06 -3.43 -4.85
N PHE A 91 2.57 -3.84 -3.67
CA PHE A 91 1.53 -3.09 -2.97
C PHE A 91 2.03 -1.75 -2.46
N LEU A 92 3.25 -1.67 -1.91
CA LEU A 92 3.90 -0.42 -1.54
C LEU A 92 4.02 0.53 -2.73
N TYR A 93 4.45 0.03 -3.89
CA TYR A 93 4.52 0.83 -5.12
C TYR A 93 3.15 1.38 -5.51
N LYS A 94 2.11 0.55 -5.47
CA LYS A 94 0.74 0.96 -5.79
C LYS A 94 0.21 2.03 -4.82
N GLU A 95 0.40 1.83 -3.52
CA GLU A 95 -0.01 2.81 -2.50
C GLU A 95 0.77 4.11 -2.62
N GLY A 96 2.08 4.04 -2.94
CA GLY A 96 2.89 5.21 -3.21
C GLY A 96 2.35 6.05 -4.37
N GLY A 97 1.90 5.41 -5.45
CA GLY A 97 1.21 6.08 -6.56
C GLY A 97 -0.09 6.76 -6.12
N SER A 98 -0.94 6.07 -5.35
CA SER A 98 -2.20 6.61 -4.84
C SER A 98 -2.00 7.83 -3.91
N ILE A 99 -0.99 7.78 -3.04
CA ILE A 99 -0.60 8.92 -2.20
C ILE A 99 -0.16 10.10 -3.07
N ALA A 100 0.72 9.84 -4.04
CA ALA A 100 1.24 10.86 -4.94
C ALA A 100 0.11 11.56 -5.74
N GLU A 101 -0.85 10.80 -6.25
CA GLU A 101 -2.05 11.35 -6.90
C GLU A 101 -2.89 12.21 -5.95
N ASN A 102 -3.12 11.74 -4.72
CA ASN A 102 -3.85 12.53 -3.72
C ASN A 102 -3.11 13.84 -3.37
N LEU A 103 -1.79 13.81 -3.28
CA LEU A 103 -0.95 14.99 -3.00
C LEU A 103 -0.94 15.99 -4.18
N GLN A 104 -0.85 15.52 -5.43
CA GLN A 104 -0.98 16.38 -6.62
C GLN A 104 -2.34 17.08 -6.64
N MET A 105 -3.43 16.37 -6.36
CA MET A 105 -4.76 16.97 -6.25
C MET A 105 -4.84 18.02 -5.13
N LEU A 106 -4.04 17.87 -4.08
CA LEU A 106 -3.93 18.83 -2.99
C LEU A 106 -3.01 20.03 -3.31
N GLY A 107 -2.42 20.07 -4.51
CA GLY A 107 -1.54 21.14 -4.97
C GLY A 107 -0.10 21.03 -4.47
N VAL A 108 0.36 19.82 -4.13
CA VAL A 108 1.77 19.57 -3.81
C VAL A 108 2.55 19.38 -5.10
N ASP A 109 3.57 20.21 -5.32
CA ASP A 109 4.50 20.05 -6.44
C ASP A 109 5.31 18.77 -6.26
N MET A 110 5.17 17.86 -7.22
CA MET A 110 5.86 16.58 -7.19
C MET A 110 7.19 16.68 -7.94
N PRO A 111 8.20 15.88 -7.56
CA PRO A 111 9.42 15.79 -8.33
C PRO A 111 9.14 15.14 -9.69
N GLY A 112 9.69 15.69 -10.78
CA GLY A 112 9.30 15.34 -12.16
C GLY A 112 9.32 13.84 -12.52
N ILE A 113 10.16 13.03 -11.87
CA ILE A 113 10.18 11.56 -12.06
C ILE A 113 8.84 10.91 -11.64
N VAL A 114 8.21 11.44 -10.60
CA VAL A 114 6.93 10.93 -10.09
C VAL A 114 5.79 11.37 -11.01
N ASP A 115 5.81 12.62 -11.49
CA ASP A 115 4.82 13.13 -12.45
C ASP A 115 4.81 12.34 -13.77
N GLU A 116 5.99 12.14 -14.36
CA GLU A 116 6.12 11.36 -15.61
C GLU A 116 5.63 9.91 -15.46
N THR A 117 5.83 9.32 -14.28
CA THR A 117 5.38 7.95 -14.00
C THR A 117 3.86 7.91 -13.90
N ILE A 118 3.25 8.85 -13.18
CA ILE A 118 1.80 8.96 -13.02
C ILE A 118 1.11 9.22 -14.37
N GLU A 119 1.65 10.11 -15.20
CA GLU A 119 1.11 10.37 -16.54
C GLU A 119 1.09 9.11 -17.41
N LYS A 120 2.16 8.30 -17.39
CA LYS A 120 2.22 7.02 -18.12
C LYS A 120 1.19 6.01 -17.62
N PHE A 121 0.88 6.01 -16.33
CA PHE A 121 -0.16 5.14 -15.75
C PHE A 121 -1.56 5.59 -16.15
N ASN A 122 -1.88 6.89 -16.05
CA ASN A 122 -3.17 7.45 -16.44
C ASN A 122 -3.48 7.24 -17.93
N LYS A 123 -2.49 7.42 -18.80
CA LYS A 123 -2.64 7.19 -20.24
C LYS A 123 -2.99 5.73 -20.56
N LYS A 124 -2.46 4.76 -19.80
CA LYS A 124 -2.76 3.32 -19.93
C LYS A 124 -4.14 2.91 -19.40
N GLU A 125 -4.78 3.68 -18.54
CA GLU A 125 -6.17 3.45 -18.11
C GLU A 125 -7.18 4.01 -19.11
N GLY A 126 -6.85 5.11 -19.80
CA GLY A 126 -7.68 5.69 -20.86
C GLY A 126 -7.82 4.80 -22.10
N ASP A 127 -6.74 4.11 -22.49
CA ASP A 127 -6.73 3.22 -23.66
C ASP A 127 -7.37 1.83 -23.43
N ARG A 128 -7.76 1.51 -22.18
CA ARG A 128 -8.40 0.24 -21.80
C ARG A 128 -9.91 0.33 -21.58
N LYS A 129 -10.53 1.46 -21.93
CA LYS A 129 -11.98 1.67 -21.89
C LYS A 129 -12.61 1.61 -23.28
#